data_AF-A0A971FJ80-F1
#
_entry.id   AF-A0A971FJ80-F1
#
_cell.length_a   1.000
_cell.length_b   1.000
_cell.length_c   1.000
_cell.angle_alpha   90.00
_cell.angle_beta   90.00
_cell.angle_gamma   90.00
#
_symmetry.space_group_name_H-M   'P 1'
#
loop_
_entity.id
_entity.type
_entity.pdbx_description
1 polymer ?
#
loop_
_entity_poly.entity_id
_entity_poly.type
_entity_poly.pdbx_seq_one_letter_code
_entity_poly.pdbx_strand_id
1 'polypeptide(L)'
;MTILLLLAAVLPALSQGEEPFFEQRTIASHEDQHQHRWPCIALLEEGRLLLTWSRAAAAPSDDAIVCSFSEDHGRTWSEPRTLIAWDGFIEADPNIVVSGSRVFILCTSVNFEKGIRTSTTWCVRSEDSGNTWSEPCKIPMNHLYTCGKTHRGLRLADGTLVMGYAWDVLCESGTAHDAESQMDLRAGVMRSTDNGETWVNGGDTHAEYTKATEGVSGTDEPALTVLENGVLYMLMRTGADHLYEARSTDGGVTWTEPVPSPLYGSNAPAAVCPISAGNGEGTLVVWNNALKRFPLCAAASFDNAQRWSAPKDIGIPYTGGQASYPSCVQAADGALVAVWQQDVPGGRDIRCARFNMEWLLRKEPEPEAVVVLFGDSTTAPREGVHIFTDRLAEQFPRVKFINAGVGSNTTDLARQRFQQDVLDNRPIAVTLFFGLNDAAADVWQGMTEPRIPVEEYAENLRYFVRTLRETGAMPILLTPNPMAWTPELLALYGKPPYDTTSDAGFNLLLEPYVEAVRRVAREENASLIDVNRMFKDHASEAGNSLHDLLTDGMHPNSAAHEIIAGRIAALLQPLLPSEDTGKP
;
A
#
# COMPACT_ATOMS: atom_id res chain seq x y z
N MET A 1 3.32 -20.91 -43.30
CA MET A 1 1.93 -20.66 -42.86
C MET A 1 1.75 -21.39 -41.55
N THR A 2 2.13 -20.72 -40.45
CA THR A 2 2.17 -21.32 -39.11
C THR A 2 1.06 -20.65 -38.32
N ILE A 3 -0.03 -21.38 -38.09
CA ILE A 3 -1.20 -20.90 -37.37
C ILE A 3 -0.85 -20.92 -35.88
N LEU A 4 -0.72 -19.74 -35.28
CA LEU A 4 -0.64 -19.56 -33.83
C LEU A 4 -2.05 -19.82 -33.26
N LEU A 5 -2.22 -20.96 -32.60
CA LEU A 5 -3.41 -21.24 -31.79
C LEU A 5 -3.31 -20.45 -30.49
N LEU A 6 -4.00 -19.30 -30.42
CA LEU A 6 -4.31 -18.64 -29.15
C LEU A 6 -5.29 -19.53 -28.38
N LEU A 7 -4.78 -20.29 -27.42
CA LEU A 7 -5.58 -20.86 -26.34
C LEU A 7 -6.06 -19.71 -25.45
N ALA A 8 -7.30 -19.27 -25.66
CA ALA A 8 -8.00 -18.44 -24.70
C ALA A 8 -8.24 -19.28 -23.44
N ALA A 9 -7.65 -18.88 -22.32
CA ALA A 9 -7.97 -19.45 -21.02
C ALA A 9 -9.45 -19.18 -20.73
N VAL A 10 -10.25 -20.24 -20.63
CA VAL A 10 -11.65 -20.16 -20.25
C VAL A 10 -11.67 -20.00 -18.74
N LEU A 11 -11.92 -18.78 -18.26
CA LEU A 11 -12.26 -18.56 -16.85
C LEU A 11 -13.47 -19.45 -16.52
N PRO A 12 -13.46 -20.19 -15.39
CA PRO A 12 -14.62 -20.98 -14.99
C PRO A 12 -15.86 -20.07 -14.92
N ALA A 13 -16.98 -20.56 -15.43
CA ALA A 13 -18.26 -19.88 -15.30
C ALA A 13 -18.57 -19.75 -13.79
N LEU A 14 -18.66 -18.51 -13.31
CA LEU A 14 -19.04 -18.18 -11.93
C LEU A 14 -20.37 -18.87 -11.63
N SER A 15 -20.47 -19.57 -10.50
CA SER A 15 -21.74 -20.17 -10.07
C SER A 15 -22.74 -19.05 -9.84
N GLN A 16 -23.91 -19.08 -10.48
CA GLN A 16 -25.04 -18.24 -10.09
C GLN A 16 -25.35 -18.55 -8.62
N GLY A 17 -25.07 -17.64 -7.67
CA GLY A 17 -25.39 -17.94 -6.27
C GLY A 17 -25.08 -16.91 -5.19
N GLU A 18 -23.95 -16.20 -5.23
CA GLU A 18 -23.55 -15.34 -4.10
C GLU A 18 -23.33 -13.88 -4.51
N GLU A 19 -23.88 -12.94 -3.74
CA GLU A 19 -23.63 -11.52 -3.93
C GLU A 19 -22.15 -11.21 -3.63
N PRO A 20 -21.47 -10.35 -4.42
CA PRO A 20 -20.10 -9.95 -4.13
C PRO A 20 -20.03 -9.24 -2.79
N PHE A 21 -19.12 -9.68 -1.92
CA PHE A 21 -18.88 -9.02 -0.63
C PHE A 21 -17.40 -8.77 -0.37
N PHE A 22 -17.14 -7.71 0.39
CA PHE A 22 -15.85 -7.35 0.95
C PHE A 22 -16.07 -6.73 2.32
N GLU A 23 -15.41 -7.29 3.33
CA GLU A 23 -15.49 -6.88 4.72
C GLU A 23 -14.09 -6.75 5.29
N GLN A 24 -13.87 -5.76 6.16
CA GLN A 24 -12.60 -5.58 6.86
C GLN A 24 -12.81 -5.37 8.35
N ARG A 25 -11.78 -5.70 9.13
CA ARG A 25 -11.73 -5.46 10.58
C ARG A 25 -10.30 -5.40 11.10
N THR A 26 -10.15 -4.81 12.28
CA THR A 26 -8.93 -4.93 13.11
C THR A 26 -9.09 -6.15 14.01
N ILE A 27 -8.09 -7.04 14.02
CA ILE A 27 -8.05 -8.21 14.90
C ILE A 27 -7.30 -7.88 16.19
N ALA A 28 -6.15 -7.20 16.06
CA ALA A 28 -5.33 -6.77 17.19
C ALA A 28 -4.98 -5.29 16.99
N SER A 29 -5.34 -4.47 17.96
CA SER A 29 -5.21 -3.01 17.91
C SER A 29 -4.06 -2.57 18.80
N HIS A 30 -3.19 -1.70 18.28
CA HIS A 30 -2.13 -1.06 19.05
C HIS A 30 -2.62 -0.24 20.26
N GLU A 31 -3.92 0.06 20.33
CA GLU A 31 -4.56 0.68 21.50
C GLU A 31 -4.40 -0.16 22.78
N ASP A 32 -4.11 -1.46 22.65
CA ASP A 32 -3.74 -2.34 23.76
C ASP A 32 -2.30 -2.11 24.29
N GLN A 33 -1.63 -1.07 23.78
CA GLN A 33 -0.25 -0.67 24.08
C GLN A 33 0.84 -1.60 23.54
N HIS A 34 0.51 -2.49 22.61
CA HIS A 34 1.45 -3.33 21.89
C HIS A 34 1.56 -2.94 20.42
N GLN A 35 2.60 -3.46 19.79
CA GLN A 35 2.83 -3.42 18.35
C GLN A 35 2.62 -4.83 17.83
N HIS A 36 1.76 -4.99 16.83
CA HIS A 36 1.47 -6.31 16.28
C HIS A 36 2.06 -6.47 14.89
N ARG A 37 2.78 -7.57 14.65
CA ARG A 37 3.62 -7.75 13.47
C ARG A 37 3.52 -9.17 12.93
N TRP A 38 3.76 -9.29 11.63
CA TRP A 38 4.06 -10.57 10.98
C TRP A 38 2.98 -11.65 11.20
N PRO A 39 1.71 -11.39 10.82
CA PRO A 39 0.65 -12.37 11.02
C PRO A 39 0.78 -13.58 10.07
N CYS A 40 0.42 -14.76 10.57
CA CYS A 40 0.23 -15.98 9.79
C CYS A 40 -1.11 -16.63 10.14
N ILE A 41 -1.91 -17.00 9.12
CA ILE A 41 -3.22 -17.62 9.28
C ILE A 41 -3.27 -19.02 8.66
N ALA A 42 -4.00 -19.93 9.28
CA ALA A 42 -4.27 -21.27 8.76
C ALA A 42 -5.71 -21.72 9.03
N LEU A 43 -6.23 -22.57 8.15
CA LEU A 43 -7.46 -23.33 8.36
C LEU A 43 -7.12 -24.63 9.09
N LEU A 44 -7.82 -24.89 10.19
CA LEU A 44 -7.72 -26.11 10.97
C LEU A 44 -8.89 -27.06 10.61
N GLU A 45 -8.91 -28.22 11.27
CA GLU A 45 -10.06 -29.13 11.22
C GLU A 45 -11.36 -28.43 11.65
N GLU A 46 -12.50 -28.96 11.22
CA GLU A 46 -13.84 -28.45 11.54
C GLU A 46 -14.11 -27.01 11.05
N GLY A 47 -13.25 -26.44 10.21
CA GLY A 47 -13.45 -25.13 9.60
C GLY A 47 -13.01 -23.93 10.46
N ARG A 48 -12.35 -24.20 11.59
CA ARG A 48 -11.79 -23.21 12.50
C ARG A 48 -10.58 -22.52 11.89
N LEU A 49 -10.43 -21.22 12.10
CA LEU A 49 -9.22 -20.48 11.70
C LEU A 49 -8.31 -20.24 12.91
N LEU A 50 -7.01 -20.40 12.70
CA LEU A 50 -5.96 -20.06 13.65
C LEU A 50 -5.12 -18.92 13.06
N LEU A 51 -4.94 -17.86 13.83
CA LEU A 51 -4.06 -16.75 13.54
C LEU A 51 -2.96 -16.69 14.60
N THR A 52 -1.72 -16.48 14.17
CA THR A 52 -0.58 -16.20 15.04
C THR A 52 0.16 -14.96 14.56
N TRP A 53 0.76 -14.20 15.47
CA TRP A 53 1.53 -13.00 15.16
C TRP A 53 2.51 -12.69 16.29
N SER A 54 3.49 -11.85 15.99
CA SER A 54 4.40 -11.28 16.99
C SER A 54 3.74 -10.08 17.65
N ARG A 55 3.68 -10.09 18.97
CA ARG A 55 3.26 -8.96 19.80
C ARG A 55 4.50 -8.41 20.50
N ALA A 56 4.86 -7.17 20.21
CA ALA A 56 5.95 -6.47 20.87
C ALA A 56 5.40 -5.38 21.78
N ALA A 57 5.91 -5.24 22.99
CA ALA A 57 5.52 -4.15 23.89
C ALA A 57 6.44 -2.93 23.73
N ALA A 58 6.14 -1.85 24.45
CA ALA A 58 7.02 -0.67 24.51
C ALA A 58 8.37 -0.95 25.21
N ALA A 59 8.47 -2.05 25.99
CA ALA A 59 9.71 -2.53 26.61
C ALA A 59 10.06 -3.93 26.05
N PRO A 60 11.37 -4.26 25.86
CA PRO A 60 11.79 -5.54 25.27
C PRO A 60 11.40 -6.81 26.05
N SER A 61 10.85 -6.68 27.26
CA SER A 61 10.56 -7.80 28.16
C SER A 61 9.20 -8.47 27.91
N ASP A 62 8.42 -8.03 26.93
CA ASP A 62 7.07 -8.55 26.65
C ASP A 62 6.87 -8.96 25.17
N ASP A 63 7.97 -9.12 24.41
CA ASP A 63 7.93 -9.64 23.05
C ASP A 63 7.52 -11.13 23.07
N ALA A 64 6.49 -11.46 22.31
CA ALA A 64 5.88 -12.78 22.35
C ALA A 64 5.26 -13.19 21.01
N ILE A 65 5.24 -14.50 20.78
CA ILE A 65 4.32 -15.11 19.81
C ILE A 65 3.01 -15.38 20.50
N VAL A 66 1.94 -14.85 19.90
CA VAL A 66 0.57 -15.07 20.39
C VAL A 66 -0.27 -15.77 19.33
N CYS A 67 -1.38 -16.37 19.74
CA CYS A 67 -2.38 -16.91 18.83
C CYS A 67 -3.81 -16.53 19.21
N SER A 68 -4.69 -16.52 18.22
CA SER A 68 -6.13 -16.32 18.35
C SER A 68 -6.88 -17.22 17.38
N PHE A 69 -8.11 -17.56 17.72
CA PHE A 69 -8.96 -18.46 16.94
C PHE A 69 -10.23 -17.77 16.49
N SER A 70 -10.73 -18.16 15.32
CA SER A 70 -12.05 -17.80 14.83
C SER A 70 -12.87 -19.05 14.57
N GLU A 71 -14.04 -19.12 15.21
CA GLU A 71 -15.02 -20.21 15.07
C GLU A 71 -16.10 -19.88 14.00
N ASP A 72 -16.07 -18.68 13.43
CA ASP A 72 -17.09 -18.14 12.52
C ASP A 72 -16.48 -17.65 11.19
N HIS A 73 -15.45 -18.37 10.73
CA HIS A 73 -14.79 -18.20 9.44
C HIS A 73 -14.16 -16.81 9.24
N GLY A 74 -13.58 -16.28 10.32
CA GLY A 74 -12.78 -15.04 10.32
C GLY A 74 -13.58 -13.78 10.66
N ARG A 75 -14.84 -13.90 11.12
CA ARG A 75 -15.67 -12.75 11.50
C ARG A 75 -15.29 -12.27 12.91
N THR A 76 -15.19 -13.16 13.88
CA THR A 76 -14.78 -12.85 15.25
C THR A 76 -13.57 -13.69 15.66
N TRP A 77 -12.80 -13.15 16.60
CA TRP A 77 -11.52 -13.71 17.04
C TRP A 77 -11.49 -13.76 18.57
N SER A 78 -10.96 -14.84 19.13
CA SER A 78 -10.80 -14.99 20.58
C SER A 78 -9.72 -14.05 21.12
N GLU A 79 -9.73 -13.81 22.43
CA GLU A 79 -8.61 -13.13 23.09
C GLU A 79 -7.27 -13.84 22.79
N PRO A 80 -6.18 -13.08 22.52
CA PRO A 80 -4.89 -13.66 22.19
C PRO A 80 -4.27 -14.43 23.36
N ARG A 81 -3.65 -15.58 23.07
CA ARG A 81 -2.91 -16.39 24.05
C ARG A 81 -1.42 -16.37 23.71
N THR A 82 -0.57 -16.12 24.71
CA THR A 82 0.89 -16.24 24.54
C THR A 82 1.31 -17.70 24.42
N LEU A 83 2.19 -17.98 23.45
CA LEU A 83 2.74 -19.30 23.17
C LEU A 83 4.24 -19.38 23.46
N ILE A 84 5.00 -18.39 23.01
CA ILE A 84 6.46 -18.33 23.17
C ILE A 84 6.82 -16.90 23.57
N ALA A 85 7.60 -16.75 24.64
CA ALA A 85 8.14 -15.48 25.11
C ALA A 85 9.44 -15.75 25.88
N TRP A 86 10.56 -15.21 25.41
CA TRP A 86 11.86 -15.36 26.06
C TRP A 86 12.42 -13.99 26.44
N ASP A 87 12.82 -13.84 27.71
CA ASP A 87 13.42 -12.61 28.20
C ASP A 87 14.68 -12.23 27.40
N GLY A 88 14.71 -11.01 26.86
CA GLY A 88 15.85 -10.47 26.12
C GLY A 88 15.96 -10.98 24.67
N PHE A 89 14.89 -11.56 24.14
CA PHE A 89 14.77 -11.94 22.74
C PHE A 89 13.57 -11.24 22.09
N ILE A 90 13.73 -10.93 20.81
CA ILE A 90 12.62 -10.59 19.94
C ILE A 90 12.09 -11.90 19.36
N GLU A 91 10.82 -12.17 19.62
CA GLU A 91 10.10 -13.29 19.04
C GLU A 91 9.43 -12.85 17.75
N ALA A 92 10.07 -13.19 16.64
CA ALA A 92 9.72 -12.70 15.32
C ALA A 92 9.14 -13.79 14.42
N ASP A 93 8.44 -13.32 13.40
CA ASP A 93 8.10 -14.08 12.20
C ASP A 93 7.46 -15.46 12.45
N PRO A 94 6.25 -15.51 13.02
CA PRO A 94 5.61 -16.77 13.31
C PRO A 94 5.04 -17.44 12.06
N ASN A 95 5.13 -18.77 12.04
CA ASN A 95 4.77 -19.61 10.91
C ASN A 95 3.89 -20.78 11.39
N ILE A 96 2.93 -21.20 10.57
CA ILE A 96 2.01 -22.30 10.91
C ILE A 96 2.21 -23.48 9.95
N VAL A 97 2.32 -24.70 10.48
CA VAL A 97 2.18 -25.95 9.71
C VAL A 97 1.03 -26.78 10.28
N VAL A 98 0.09 -27.20 9.44
CA VAL A 98 -1.07 -28.01 9.84
C VAL A 98 -0.99 -29.39 9.21
N SER A 99 -1.17 -30.43 10.03
CA SER A 99 -1.20 -31.85 9.63
C SER A 99 -2.31 -32.60 10.35
N GLY A 100 -3.54 -32.47 9.85
CA GLY A 100 -4.74 -32.95 10.57
C GLY A 100 -4.91 -32.19 11.89
N SER A 101 -5.13 -32.92 12.99
CA SER A 101 -5.22 -32.32 14.33
C SER A 101 -3.89 -31.80 14.88
N ARG A 102 -2.77 -32.16 14.25
CA ARG A 102 -1.44 -31.70 14.66
C ARG A 102 -1.14 -30.33 14.06
N VAL A 103 -0.79 -29.37 14.90
CA VAL A 103 -0.45 -28.00 14.49
C VAL A 103 0.89 -27.60 15.07
N PHE A 104 1.74 -27.00 14.23
CA PHE A 104 3.01 -26.42 14.65
C PHE A 104 2.92 -24.91 14.50
N ILE A 105 3.32 -24.17 15.54
CA ILE A 105 3.63 -22.74 15.45
C ILE A 105 5.11 -22.59 15.71
N LEU A 106 5.82 -22.03 14.74
CA LEU A 106 7.25 -21.77 14.79
C LEU A 106 7.52 -20.28 14.82
N CYS A 107 8.64 -19.86 15.39
CA CYS A 107 9.12 -18.49 15.33
C CYS A 107 10.64 -18.42 15.28
N THR A 108 11.14 -17.26 14.87
CA THR A 108 12.56 -16.92 14.94
C THR A 108 12.80 -16.06 16.17
N SER A 109 13.61 -16.55 17.10
CA SER A 109 14.06 -15.78 18.25
C SER A 109 15.43 -15.16 17.95
N VAL A 110 15.52 -13.85 18.10
CA VAL A 110 16.74 -13.07 17.83
C VAL A 110 17.09 -12.20 19.02
N ASN A 111 18.37 -12.13 19.37
CA ASN A 111 18.87 -11.10 20.27
C ASN A 111 19.65 -10.07 19.44
N PHE A 112 19.01 -8.92 19.19
CA PHE A 112 19.55 -7.85 18.36
C PHE A 112 20.62 -6.98 19.04
N GLU A 113 20.89 -7.14 20.34
CA GLU A 113 22.04 -6.47 20.98
C GLU A 113 23.37 -6.85 20.30
N LYS A 114 23.37 -7.95 19.55
CA LYS A 114 24.52 -8.50 18.82
C LYS A 114 24.44 -8.29 17.30
N GLY A 115 23.46 -7.51 16.82
CA GLY A 115 23.15 -7.32 15.40
C GLY A 115 22.48 -8.54 14.75
N ILE A 116 22.17 -8.43 13.46
CA ILE A 116 21.74 -9.56 12.63
C ILE A 116 22.96 -10.46 12.40
N ARG A 117 23.00 -11.58 13.15
CA ARG A 117 24.18 -12.48 13.16
C ARG A 117 23.83 -13.92 13.46
N THR A 118 22.99 -14.13 14.46
CA THR A 118 22.54 -15.49 14.85
C THR A 118 21.07 -15.48 15.21
N SER A 119 20.35 -16.52 14.82
CA SER A 119 18.98 -16.75 15.28
C SER A 119 18.76 -18.19 15.75
N THR A 120 17.67 -18.40 16.48
CA THR A 120 17.20 -19.74 16.82
C THR A 120 15.74 -19.88 16.46
N THR A 121 15.37 -21.02 15.89
CA THR A 121 13.96 -21.32 15.61
C THR A 121 13.37 -22.14 16.73
N TRP A 122 12.28 -21.65 17.30
CA TRP A 122 11.50 -22.36 18.31
C TRP A 122 10.15 -22.79 17.75
N CYS A 123 9.57 -23.82 18.34
CA CYS A 123 8.31 -24.40 17.93
C CYS A 123 7.50 -24.80 19.16
N VAL A 124 6.18 -24.54 19.13
CA VAL A 124 5.20 -25.22 19.96
C VAL A 124 4.33 -26.12 19.09
N ARG A 125 3.91 -27.26 19.64
CA ARG A 125 3.11 -28.26 18.94
C ARG A 125 1.80 -28.51 19.67
N SER A 126 0.70 -28.52 18.92
CA SER A 126 -0.59 -29.02 19.38
C SER A 126 -0.89 -30.35 18.72
N GLU A 127 -1.54 -31.26 19.44
CA GLU A 127 -2.04 -32.55 18.93
C GLU A 127 -3.58 -32.57 18.80
N ASP A 128 -4.23 -31.48 19.21
CA ASP A 128 -5.68 -31.36 19.40
C ASP A 128 -6.24 -30.08 18.74
N SER A 129 -5.74 -29.75 17.55
CA SER A 129 -6.21 -28.63 16.72
C SER A 129 -6.11 -27.26 17.41
N GLY A 130 -4.99 -27.03 18.10
CA GLY A 130 -4.63 -25.77 18.75
C GLY A 130 -5.24 -25.56 20.14
N ASN A 131 -5.92 -26.56 20.71
CA ASN A 131 -6.56 -26.42 22.02
C ASN A 131 -5.54 -26.43 23.17
N THR A 132 -4.54 -27.31 23.10
CA THR A 132 -3.40 -27.36 24.00
C THR A 132 -2.09 -27.34 23.23
N TRP A 133 -1.02 -26.88 23.88
CA TRP A 133 0.30 -26.71 23.28
C TRP A 133 1.36 -27.39 24.14
N SER A 134 2.36 -27.98 23.50
CA SER A 134 3.57 -28.48 24.14
C SER A 134 4.40 -27.35 24.71
N GLU A 135 5.35 -27.69 25.58
CA GLU A 135 6.48 -26.81 25.88
C GLU A 135 7.24 -26.45 24.58
N PRO A 136 7.82 -25.24 24.46
CA PRO A 136 8.61 -24.85 23.31
C PRO A 136 9.83 -25.75 23.12
N CYS A 137 10.06 -26.20 21.88
CA CYS A 137 11.24 -26.95 21.49
C CYS A 137 11.99 -26.26 20.35
N LYS A 138 13.31 -26.48 20.28
CA LYS A 138 14.16 -25.86 19.25
C LYS A 138 14.15 -26.71 17.98
N ILE A 139 13.99 -26.06 16.82
CA ILE A 139 14.16 -26.68 15.51
C ILE A 139 15.56 -26.35 14.97
N PRO A 140 16.39 -27.37 14.66
CA PRO A 140 17.71 -27.15 14.10
C PRO A 140 17.60 -26.75 12.63
N MET A 141 17.84 -25.47 12.33
CA MET A 141 17.82 -24.93 10.95
C MET A 141 19.12 -25.20 10.17
N ASN A 142 20.19 -25.59 10.87
CA ASN A 142 21.55 -25.79 10.30
C ASN A 142 22.16 -24.57 9.61
N HIS A 143 21.75 -23.37 10.02
CA HIS A 143 22.32 -22.09 9.60
C HIS A 143 22.53 -21.18 10.82
N LEU A 144 23.50 -20.26 10.73
CA LEU A 144 23.78 -19.30 11.80
C LEU A 144 22.65 -18.29 11.96
N TYR A 145 22.21 -17.70 10.86
CA TYR A 145 21.09 -16.77 10.84
C TYR A 145 20.05 -17.19 9.81
N THR A 146 18.84 -17.36 10.28
CA THR A 146 17.63 -17.52 9.47
C THR A 146 16.72 -16.33 9.70
N CYS A 147 16.23 -15.73 8.61
CA CYS A 147 15.13 -14.77 8.64
C CYS A 147 13.81 -15.56 8.58
N GLY A 148 12.87 -15.13 9.40
CA GLY A 148 11.83 -16.03 9.88
C GLY A 148 10.52 -15.96 9.14
N LYS A 149 10.26 -14.96 8.28
CA LYS A 149 8.89 -14.79 7.78
C LYS A 149 8.61 -15.79 6.67
N THR A 150 7.97 -16.88 7.06
CA THR A 150 7.67 -17.99 6.17
C THR A 150 6.18 -18.22 6.20
N HIS A 151 5.54 -18.17 5.04
CA HIS A 151 4.10 -18.29 5.01
C HIS A 151 3.68 -19.70 5.49
N ARG A 152 2.38 -19.90 5.71
CA ARG A 152 1.80 -21.19 6.09
C ARG A 152 2.50 -22.35 5.37
N GLY A 153 3.13 -23.24 6.13
CA GLY A 153 3.71 -24.47 5.60
C GLY A 153 2.64 -25.40 5.04
N LEU A 154 3.06 -26.38 4.27
CA LEU A 154 2.17 -27.26 3.52
C LEU A 154 2.37 -28.70 3.95
N ARG A 155 1.29 -29.47 3.89
CA ARG A 155 1.36 -30.94 3.87
C ARG A 155 1.15 -31.38 2.43
N LEU A 156 2.18 -32.00 1.85
CA LEU A 156 2.14 -32.55 0.50
C LEU A 156 1.30 -33.83 0.44
N ALA A 157 0.95 -34.25 -0.78
CA ALA A 157 0.09 -35.42 -1.01
C ALA A 157 0.69 -36.75 -0.47
N ASP A 158 2.02 -36.86 -0.42
CA ASP A 158 2.73 -38.00 0.16
C ASP A 158 2.83 -37.97 1.70
N GLY A 159 2.31 -36.91 2.33
CA GLY A 159 2.36 -36.68 3.77
C GLY A 159 3.57 -35.88 4.24
N THR A 160 4.51 -35.54 3.37
CA THR A 160 5.66 -34.69 3.70
C THR A 160 5.18 -33.31 4.13
N LEU A 161 5.69 -32.80 5.25
CA LEU A 161 5.52 -31.41 5.65
C LEU A 161 6.64 -30.57 5.06
N VAL A 162 6.28 -29.41 4.50
CA VAL A 162 7.23 -28.40 4.01
C VAL A 162 6.95 -27.06 4.66
N MET A 163 8.01 -26.40 5.09
CA MET A 163 7.96 -25.07 5.70
C MET A 163 8.97 -24.19 4.99
N GLY A 164 8.59 -22.99 4.57
CA GLY A 164 9.55 -22.04 4.01
C GLY A 164 10.64 -21.68 5.01
N TYR A 165 11.80 -21.24 4.55
CA TYR A 165 12.79 -20.52 5.36
C TYR A 165 13.68 -19.68 4.45
N ALA A 166 14.38 -18.71 5.01
CA ALA A 166 15.50 -18.09 4.32
C ALA A 166 16.69 -17.94 5.27
N TRP A 167 17.89 -17.94 4.70
CA TRP A 167 19.14 -17.86 5.45
C TRP A 167 20.13 -16.91 4.77
N ASP A 168 20.99 -16.30 5.59
CA ASP A 168 21.94 -15.30 5.12
C ASP A 168 23.34 -15.89 4.93
N VAL A 169 23.83 -15.80 3.69
CA VAL A 169 25.13 -16.36 3.30
C VAL A 169 26.28 -15.61 3.97
N LEU A 170 26.12 -14.31 4.18
CA LEU A 170 27.18 -13.48 4.77
C LEU A 170 27.34 -13.76 6.27
N CYS A 171 26.25 -14.00 7.00
CA CYS A 171 26.29 -14.46 8.38
C CYS A 171 27.06 -15.79 8.53
N GLU A 172 26.95 -16.73 7.58
CA GLU A 172 27.74 -17.98 7.60
C GLU A 172 29.25 -17.73 7.58
N SER A 173 29.68 -16.64 6.93
CA SER A 173 31.09 -16.21 6.91
C SER A 173 31.51 -15.41 8.15
N GLY A 174 30.60 -15.21 9.11
CA GLY A 174 30.81 -14.46 10.34
C GLY A 174 30.58 -12.95 10.21
N THR A 175 30.01 -12.49 9.09
CA THR A 175 29.62 -11.08 8.89
C THR A 175 28.41 -10.76 9.76
N ALA A 176 28.35 -9.54 10.31
CA ALA A 176 27.20 -9.05 11.06
C ALA A 176 26.60 -7.85 10.33
N HIS A 177 25.27 -7.72 10.37
CA HIS A 177 24.54 -6.66 9.68
C HIS A 177 23.75 -5.78 10.66
N ASP A 178 23.64 -4.50 10.31
CA ASP A 178 22.81 -3.52 11.00
C ASP A 178 21.43 -3.39 10.34
N ALA A 179 21.31 -3.80 9.07
CA ALA A 179 20.07 -3.72 8.30
C ALA A 179 19.93 -4.87 7.28
N GLU A 180 18.69 -5.27 6.99
CA GLU A 180 18.36 -6.28 5.97
C GLU A 180 18.90 -5.94 4.58
N SER A 181 19.08 -4.65 4.26
CA SER A 181 19.60 -4.21 2.95
C SER A 181 21.02 -4.67 2.65
N GLN A 182 21.75 -5.11 3.69
CA GLN A 182 23.12 -5.61 3.64
C GLN A 182 23.18 -7.14 3.49
N MET A 183 22.05 -7.85 3.64
CA MET A 183 22.00 -9.30 3.61
C MET A 183 22.00 -9.84 2.17
N ASP A 184 22.53 -11.06 2.01
CA ASP A 184 22.44 -11.87 0.79
C ASP A 184 21.79 -13.22 1.10
N LEU A 185 20.51 -13.30 0.75
CA LEU A 185 19.60 -14.33 1.25
C LEU A 185 19.36 -15.45 0.25
N ARG A 186 19.12 -16.64 0.78
CA ARG A 186 18.70 -17.83 0.03
C ARG A 186 17.39 -18.32 0.62
N ALA A 187 16.34 -18.36 -0.20
CA ALA A 187 15.02 -18.84 0.22
C ALA A 187 14.92 -20.33 -0.12
N GLY A 188 14.40 -21.14 0.80
CA GLY A 188 14.29 -22.58 0.65
C GLY A 188 13.14 -23.14 1.47
N VAL A 189 13.20 -24.46 1.70
CA VAL A 189 12.24 -25.15 2.57
C VAL A 189 12.92 -26.07 3.56
N MET A 190 12.38 -26.17 4.78
CA MET A 190 12.58 -27.30 5.66
C MET A 190 11.55 -28.38 5.33
N ARG A 191 11.96 -29.64 5.38
CA ARG A 191 11.14 -30.81 5.04
C ARG A 191 11.07 -31.77 6.22
N SER A 192 9.91 -32.37 6.45
CA SER A 192 9.71 -33.44 7.43
C SER A 192 8.89 -34.57 6.83
N THR A 193 9.42 -35.80 6.89
CA THR A 193 8.76 -37.02 6.40
C THR A 193 8.21 -37.89 7.53
N ASP A 194 8.36 -37.46 8.78
CA ASP A 194 7.91 -38.17 9.99
C ASP A 194 6.85 -37.37 10.76
N ASN A 195 6.06 -36.58 10.03
CA ASN A 195 4.97 -35.76 10.57
C ASN A 195 5.44 -34.70 11.60
N GLY A 196 6.59 -34.08 11.32
CA GLY A 196 7.15 -32.94 12.05
C GLY A 196 7.94 -33.30 13.30
N GLU A 197 8.32 -34.57 13.49
CA GLU A 197 9.22 -34.97 14.59
C GLU A 197 10.66 -34.55 14.27
N THR A 198 11.10 -34.67 13.02
CA THR A 198 12.39 -34.18 12.55
C THR A 198 12.25 -33.34 11.29
N TRP A 199 13.14 -32.35 11.15
CA TRP A 199 13.18 -31.42 10.03
C TRP A 199 14.58 -31.41 9.42
N VAL A 200 14.64 -31.43 8.09
CA VAL A 200 15.88 -31.35 7.32
C VAL A 200 15.77 -30.28 6.25
N ASN A 201 16.87 -29.61 5.91
CA ASN A 201 16.91 -28.63 4.83
C ASN A 201 16.60 -29.33 3.49
N GLY A 202 15.69 -28.74 2.71
CA GLY A 202 15.48 -29.03 1.30
C GLY A 202 16.41 -28.19 0.42
N GLY A 203 16.01 -28.01 -0.84
CA GLY A 203 16.70 -27.09 -1.74
C GLY A 203 16.40 -25.64 -1.41
N ASP A 204 17.37 -24.77 -1.68
CA ASP A 204 17.23 -23.32 -1.63
C ASP A 204 17.39 -22.69 -3.02
N THR A 205 17.25 -21.37 -3.07
CA THR A 205 17.19 -20.57 -4.28
C THR A 205 18.10 -19.36 -4.15
N HIS A 206 18.53 -18.83 -5.30
CA HIS A 206 19.27 -17.58 -5.40
C HIS A 206 18.88 -16.85 -6.68
N ALA A 207 18.86 -15.53 -6.64
CA ALA A 207 18.64 -14.70 -7.81
C ALA A 207 19.58 -13.49 -7.78
N GLU A 208 20.13 -13.15 -8.94
CA GLU A 208 20.83 -11.89 -9.17
C GLU A 208 19.93 -10.91 -9.93
N TYR A 209 19.90 -9.66 -9.48
CA TYR A 209 19.10 -8.60 -10.08
C TYR A 209 19.65 -7.21 -9.73
N THR A 210 19.20 -6.21 -10.48
CA THR A 210 19.40 -4.82 -10.09
C THR A 210 18.36 -4.43 -9.05
N LYS A 211 18.80 -3.89 -7.91
CA LYS A 211 17.88 -3.45 -6.86
C LYS A 211 17.06 -2.25 -7.32
N ALA A 212 15.74 -2.37 -7.27
CA ALA A 212 14.80 -1.28 -7.55
C ALA A 212 14.59 -0.37 -6.32
N THR A 213 14.81 -0.90 -5.11
CA THR A 213 14.71 -0.19 -3.84
C THR A 213 15.85 -0.58 -2.90
N GLU A 214 16.06 0.17 -1.83
CA GLU A 214 16.85 -0.34 -0.71
C GLU A 214 16.16 -1.60 -0.14
N GLY A 215 16.89 -2.71 -0.07
CA GLY A 215 16.34 -4.03 0.25
C GLY A 215 17.35 -5.16 0.13
N VAL A 216 16.88 -6.38 0.35
CA VAL A 216 17.72 -7.59 0.38
C VAL A 216 18.37 -7.89 -0.97
N SER A 217 19.51 -8.58 -0.96
CA SER A 217 20.04 -9.29 -2.12
C SER A 217 19.57 -10.76 -2.09
N GLY A 218 19.48 -11.40 -3.26
CA GLY A 218 19.05 -12.79 -3.36
C GLY A 218 17.53 -12.97 -3.20
N THR A 219 17.12 -14.05 -2.55
CA THR A 219 15.71 -14.44 -2.43
C THR A 219 15.36 -14.60 -0.97
N ASP A 220 14.20 -14.07 -0.57
CA ASP A 220 13.82 -13.99 0.84
C ASP A 220 12.33 -14.33 1.06
N GLU A 221 11.97 -14.61 2.31
CA GLU A 221 10.61 -14.77 2.85
C GLU A 221 9.65 -15.54 1.91
N PRO A 222 9.93 -16.83 1.63
CA PRO A 222 9.19 -17.58 0.62
C PRO A 222 7.75 -17.85 1.02
N ALA A 223 6.86 -17.72 0.04
CA ALA A 223 5.46 -18.13 0.10
C ALA A 223 5.22 -19.34 -0.78
N LEU A 224 4.60 -20.37 -0.20
CA LEU A 224 4.49 -21.68 -0.82
C LEU A 224 3.02 -22.05 -1.07
N THR A 225 2.75 -22.66 -2.23
CA THR A 225 1.49 -23.38 -2.48
C THR A 225 1.72 -24.57 -3.38
N VAL A 226 0.83 -25.55 -3.34
CA VAL A 226 0.75 -26.58 -4.38
C VAL A 226 -0.21 -26.08 -5.46
N LEU A 227 0.24 -26.06 -6.71
CA LEU A 227 -0.58 -25.70 -7.86
C LEU A 227 -1.50 -26.87 -8.25
N GLU A 228 -2.52 -26.60 -9.06
CA GLU A 228 -3.50 -27.61 -9.51
C GLU A 228 -2.83 -28.83 -10.17
N ASN A 229 -1.73 -28.61 -10.89
CA ASN A 229 -0.95 -29.68 -11.53
C ASN A 229 -0.04 -30.47 -10.58
N GLY A 230 -0.09 -30.21 -9.26
CA GLY A 230 0.71 -30.89 -8.23
C GLY A 230 2.14 -30.34 -8.05
N VAL A 231 2.53 -29.32 -8.80
CA VAL A 231 3.84 -28.65 -8.65
C VAL A 231 3.85 -27.81 -7.38
N LEU A 232 4.92 -27.94 -6.59
CA LEU A 232 5.18 -27.03 -5.48
C LEU A 232 5.73 -25.71 -6.05
N TYR A 233 5.01 -24.62 -5.78
CA TYR A 233 5.34 -23.27 -6.24
C TYR A 233 5.85 -22.43 -5.07
N MET A 234 6.93 -21.70 -5.31
CA MET A 234 7.51 -20.75 -4.37
C MET A 234 7.53 -19.36 -5.00
N LEU A 235 6.94 -18.39 -4.31
CA LEU A 235 7.00 -16.97 -4.62
C LEU A 235 7.85 -16.28 -3.55
N MET A 236 8.80 -15.44 -3.95
CA MET A 236 9.86 -14.92 -3.09
C MET A 236 9.90 -13.40 -3.11
N ARG A 237 10.13 -12.81 -1.93
CA ARG A 237 10.54 -11.42 -1.80
C ARG A 237 11.93 -11.26 -2.42
N THR A 238 12.10 -10.18 -3.16
CA THR A 238 13.42 -9.75 -3.68
C THR A 238 13.54 -8.23 -3.56
N GLY A 239 14.74 -7.70 -3.76
CA GLY A 239 14.99 -6.26 -3.92
C GLY A 239 14.80 -5.75 -5.35
N ALA A 240 14.34 -6.60 -6.29
CA ALA A 240 14.03 -6.22 -7.67
C ALA A 240 12.69 -5.48 -7.76
N ASP A 241 12.24 -5.14 -8.96
CA ASP A 241 10.90 -4.56 -9.20
C ASP A 241 9.78 -5.61 -9.33
N HIS A 242 10.12 -6.90 -9.23
CA HIS A 242 9.18 -8.01 -9.24
C HIS A 242 9.46 -9.00 -8.11
N LEU A 243 8.41 -9.69 -7.68
CA LEU A 243 8.58 -10.93 -6.91
C LEU A 243 9.18 -12.01 -7.83
N TYR A 244 9.99 -12.89 -7.28
CA TYR A 244 10.58 -13.99 -8.04
C TYR A 244 9.86 -15.30 -7.74
N GLU A 245 9.87 -16.21 -8.70
CA GLU A 245 9.22 -17.51 -8.57
C GLU A 245 10.14 -18.68 -8.93
N ALA A 246 9.93 -19.81 -8.26
CA ALA A 246 10.58 -21.08 -8.55
C ALA A 246 9.58 -22.23 -8.38
N ARG A 247 9.85 -23.36 -9.04
CA ARG A 247 8.97 -24.54 -9.05
C ARG A 247 9.75 -25.79 -8.68
N SER A 248 9.09 -26.70 -7.97
CA SER A 248 9.65 -28.01 -7.58
C SER A 248 8.66 -29.14 -7.88
N THR A 249 9.18 -30.22 -8.44
CA THR A 249 8.44 -31.46 -8.75
C THR A 249 8.82 -32.63 -7.85
N ASP A 250 9.75 -32.42 -6.91
CA ASP A 250 10.29 -33.44 -6.00
C ASP A 250 10.06 -33.09 -4.52
N GLY A 251 9.04 -32.26 -4.25
CA GLY A 251 8.63 -31.88 -2.90
C GLY A 251 9.62 -30.94 -2.20
N GLY A 252 10.27 -30.05 -2.97
CA GLY A 252 11.18 -29.03 -2.47
C GLY A 252 12.61 -29.53 -2.23
N VAL A 253 13.02 -30.64 -2.86
CA VAL A 253 14.42 -31.09 -2.82
C VAL A 253 15.25 -30.28 -3.82
N THR A 254 14.72 -30.04 -5.01
CA THR A 254 15.30 -29.16 -6.02
C THR A 254 14.29 -28.16 -6.54
N TRP A 255 14.79 -27.03 -7.03
CA TRP A 255 14.01 -25.94 -7.58
C TRP A 255 14.51 -25.61 -8.99
N THR A 256 13.59 -25.17 -9.86
CA THR A 256 13.97 -24.50 -11.11
C THR A 256 14.75 -23.21 -10.80
N GLU A 257 15.58 -22.77 -11.75
CA GLU A 257 16.22 -21.44 -11.67
C GLU A 257 15.15 -20.36 -11.38
N PRO A 258 15.34 -19.51 -10.35
CA PRO A 258 14.41 -18.44 -10.04
C PRO A 258 14.31 -17.43 -11.18
N VAL A 259 13.07 -17.04 -11.51
CA VAL A 259 12.79 -16.03 -12.55
C VAL A 259 11.83 -14.96 -12.02
N PRO A 260 11.86 -13.73 -12.57
CA PRO A 260 10.84 -12.74 -12.26
C PRO A 260 9.44 -13.29 -12.56
N SER A 261 8.53 -13.18 -11.58
CA SER A 261 7.12 -13.48 -11.78
C SER A 261 6.41 -12.33 -12.51
N PRO A 262 5.18 -12.52 -13.01
CA PRO A 262 4.37 -11.43 -13.57
C PRO A 262 3.91 -10.39 -12.53
N LEU A 263 4.23 -10.58 -11.25
CA LEU A 263 3.77 -9.74 -10.14
C LEU A 263 4.79 -8.64 -9.86
N TYR A 264 4.44 -7.41 -10.25
CA TYR A 264 5.17 -6.20 -9.89
C TYR A 264 5.12 -5.99 -8.37
N GLY A 265 6.27 -5.68 -7.78
CA GLY A 265 6.42 -5.52 -6.35
C GLY A 265 7.88 -5.65 -5.92
N SER A 266 8.29 -4.90 -4.89
CA SER A 266 9.66 -4.96 -4.36
C SER A 266 9.67 -5.08 -2.84
N ASN A 267 10.66 -5.80 -2.34
CA ASN A 267 11.16 -5.80 -0.96
C ASN A 267 10.06 -5.91 0.12
N ALA A 268 9.01 -6.67 -0.19
CA ALA A 268 7.91 -6.99 0.70
C ALA A 268 7.48 -8.46 0.47
N PRO A 269 7.14 -9.20 1.54
CA PRO A 269 6.59 -10.54 1.41
C PRO A 269 5.23 -10.56 0.71
N ALA A 270 4.93 -11.66 0.03
CA ALA A 270 3.62 -11.96 -0.55
C ALA A 270 3.05 -13.24 0.06
N ALA A 271 1.74 -13.43 0.10
CA ALA A 271 1.12 -14.68 0.54
C ALA A 271 0.46 -15.39 -0.64
N VAL A 272 0.52 -16.72 -0.66
CA VAL A 272 -0.22 -17.55 -1.62
C VAL A 272 -0.98 -18.66 -0.91
N CYS A 273 -2.16 -19.01 -1.41
CA CYS A 273 -2.87 -20.20 -0.96
C CYS A 273 -3.69 -20.83 -2.12
N PRO A 274 -3.94 -22.15 -2.08
CA PRO A 274 -4.86 -22.78 -3.01
C PRO A 274 -6.28 -22.31 -2.69
N ILE A 275 -7.10 -22.21 -3.73
CA ILE A 275 -8.50 -21.80 -3.63
C ILE A 275 -9.36 -22.65 -4.55
N SER A 276 -10.57 -22.96 -4.11
CA SER A 276 -11.60 -23.60 -4.92
C SER A 276 -12.67 -22.56 -5.27
N ALA A 277 -12.99 -22.43 -6.55
CA ALA A 277 -14.00 -21.48 -7.05
C ALA A 277 -14.93 -22.18 -8.06
N GLY A 278 -16.20 -22.37 -7.67
CA GLY A 278 -17.16 -23.13 -8.47
C GLY A 278 -16.68 -24.57 -8.67
N ASN A 279 -16.39 -24.95 -9.92
CA ASN A 279 -15.91 -26.29 -10.27
C ASN A 279 -14.38 -26.35 -10.55
N GLY A 280 -13.63 -25.27 -10.30
CA GLY A 280 -12.20 -25.20 -10.60
C GLY A 280 -11.35 -24.93 -9.36
N GLU A 281 -10.11 -25.42 -9.38
CA GLU A 281 -9.07 -25.07 -8.41
C GLU A 281 -8.21 -23.93 -8.96
N GLY A 282 -7.63 -23.14 -8.07
CA GLY A 282 -6.80 -22.00 -8.43
C GLY A 282 -5.83 -21.62 -7.32
N THR A 283 -5.23 -20.46 -7.45
CA THR A 283 -4.31 -19.89 -6.46
C THR A 283 -4.66 -18.45 -6.20
N LEU A 284 -4.81 -18.09 -4.93
CA LEU A 284 -4.87 -16.71 -4.48
C LEU A 284 -3.45 -16.21 -4.22
N VAL A 285 -3.18 -14.97 -4.60
CA VAL A 285 -2.01 -14.22 -4.14
C VAL A 285 -2.45 -12.94 -3.45
N VAL A 286 -1.75 -12.57 -2.38
CA VAL A 286 -1.86 -11.28 -1.71
C VAL A 286 -0.48 -10.66 -1.61
N TRP A 287 -0.26 -9.47 -2.17
CA TRP A 287 1.06 -8.84 -2.23
C TRP A 287 0.98 -7.32 -2.33
N ASN A 288 2.10 -6.65 -2.11
CA ASN A 288 2.21 -5.23 -2.39
C ASN A 288 2.47 -4.99 -3.88
N ASN A 289 1.46 -4.51 -4.61
CA ASN A 289 1.55 -4.26 -6.05
C ASN A 289 2.23 -2.90 -6.35
N ALA A 290 3.40 -2.68 -5.76
CA ALA A 290 4.20 -1.47 -5.89
C ALA A 290 5.62 -1.70 -5.37
N LEU A 291 6.53 -0.77 -5.68
CA LEU A 291 7.85 -0.69 -5.03
C LEU A 291 7.76 -0.21 -3.58
N LYS A 292 6.63 0.38 -3.19
CA LYS A 292 6.30 0.72 -1.81
C LYS A 292 5.45 -0.39 -1.21
N ARG A 293 5.43 -0.47 0.12
CA ARG A 293 4.61 -1.43 0.88
C ARG A 293 3.14 -1.05 0.98
N PHE A 294 2.60 -0.50 -0.10
CA PHE A 294 1.20 -0.19 -0.39
C PHE A 294 1.09 0.20 -1.89
N PRO A 295 -0.03 -0.09 -2.57
CA PRO A 295 -1.21 -0.76 -2.05
C PRO A 295 -0.98 -2.24 -1.75
N LEU A 296 -1.79 -2.83 -0.85
CA LEU A 296 -1.84 -4.27 -0.61
C LEU A 296 -3.00 -4.84 -1.44
N CYS A 297 -2.68 -5.70 -2.40
CA CYS A 297 -3.62 -6.22 -3.37
C CYS A 297 -3.81 -7.72 -3.26
N ALA A 298 -4.97 -8.20 -3.71
CA ALA A 298 -5.26 -9.60 -3.96
C ALA A 298 -5.52 -9.86 -5.45
N ALA A 299 -5.15 -11.04 -5.94
CA ALA A 299 -5.49 -11.53 -7.28
C ALA A 299 -5.58 -13.06 -7.28
N ALA A 300 -6.25 -13.63 -8.29
CA ALA A 300 -6.36 -15.08 -8.45
C ALA A 300 -5.76 -15.55 -9.79
N SER A 301 -5.20 -16.75 -9.78
CA SER A 301 -4.74 -17.49 -10.96
C SER A 301 -5.47 -18.82 -11.07
N PHE A 302 -5.82 -19.20 -12.30
CA PHE A 302 -6.45 -20.48 -12.64
C PHE A 302 -5.66 -21.22 -13.74
N ASP A 303 -4.39 -20.85 -13.93
CA ASP A 303 -3.51 -21.42 -14.97
C ASP A 303 -2.13 -21.78 -14.42
N ASN A 304 -2.10 -22.28 -13.17
CA ASN A 304 -0.89 -22.67 -12.45
C ASN A 304 0.09 -21.49 -12.27
N ALA A 305 -0.44 -20.35 -11.81
CA ALA A 305 0.30 -19.12 -11.52
C ALA A 305 1.03 -18.51 -12.73
N GLN A 306 0.56 -18.76 -13.96
CA GLN A 306 1.13 -18.14 -15.16
C GLN A 306 0.56 -16.74 -15.40
N ARG A 307 -0.72 -16.53 -15.11
CA ARG A 307 -1.41 -15.24 -15.20
C ARG A 307 -2.27 -15.01 -13.97
N TRP A 308 -2.43 -13.75 -13.64
CA TRP A 308 -3.21 -13.29 -12.50
C TRP A 308 -4.36 -12.40 -12.98
N SER A 309 -5.49 -12.44 -12.28
CA SER A 309 -6.57 -11.49 -12.45
C SER A 309 -6.10 -10.05 -12.20
N ALA A 310 -6.91 -9.06 -12.58
CA ALA A 310 -6.64 -7.68 -12.18
C ALA A 310 -6.51 -7.60 -10.64
N PRO A 311 -5.47 -6.93 -10.11
CA PRO A 311 -5.29 -6.77 -8.68
C PRO A 311 -6.41 -5.92 -8.08
N LYS A 312 -6.98 -6.36 -6.96
CA LYS A 312 -7.89 -5.55 -6.14
C LYS A 312 -7.21 -5.11 -4.86
N ASP A 313 -7.27 -3.83 -4.56
CA ASP A 313 -6.79 -3.28 -3.29
C ASP A 313 -7.67 -3.78 -2.14
N ILE A 314 -7.06 -4.48 -1.19
CA ILE A 314 -7.71 -5.01 0.01
C ILE A 314 -7.25 -4.30 1.28
N GLY A 315 -6.35 -3.32 1.18
CA GLY A 315 -5.76 -2.57 2.29
C GLY A 315 -6.42 -1.22 2.56
N ILE A 316 -7.24 -0.72 1.64
CA ILE A 316 -8.01 0.52 1.81
C ILE A 316 -9.01 0.45 2.98
N PRO A 317 -9.29 1.54 3.71
CA PRO A 317 -8.56 2.81 3.67
C PRO A 317 -7.20 2.69 4.37
N TYR A 318 -6.17 3.30 3.78
CA TYR A 318 -4.85 3.36 4.40
C TYR A 318 -4.83 4.45 5.47
N THR A 319 -4.32 4.09 6.64
CA THR A 319 -4.20 4.96 7.81
C THR A 319 -2.79 5.54 8.00
N GLY A 320 -1.94 5.43 6.97
CA GLY A 320 -0.54 5.85 6.96
C GLY A 320 0.44 4.66 7.00
N GLY A 321 1.70 4.90 6.60
CA GLY A 321 2.75 3.88 6.60
C GLY A 321 2.51 2.69 5.65
N GLN A 322 3.00 1.50 6.04
CA GLN A 322 2.87 0.27 5.24
C GLN A 322 1.63 -0.56 5.58
N ALA A 323 1.09 -1.25 4.57
CA ALA A 323 0.15 -2.36 4.69
C ALA A 323 0.83 -3.59 4.09
N SER A 324 1.40 -4.46 4.92
CA SER A 324 2.39 -5.44 4.45
C SER A 324 2.39 -6.72 5.27
N TYR A 325 3.30 -7.64 4.94
CA TYR A 325 3.40 -8.95 5.59
C TYR A 325 2.06 -9.70 5.58
N PRO A 326 1.45 -9.92 4.40
CA PRO A 326 0.18 -10.62 4.33
C PRO A 326 0.33 -12.09 4.71
N SER A 327 -0.79 -12.73 5.07
CA SER A 327 -1.01 -14.17 5.07
C SER A 327 -2.46 -14.42 4.62
N CYS A 328 -2.75 -15.55 3.97
CA CYS A 328 -4.09 -15.79 3.44
C CYS A 328 -4.50 -17.26 3.44
N VAL A 329 -5.81 -17.48 3.47
CA VAL A 329 -6.45 -18.79 3.41
C VAL A 329 -7.86 -18.67 2.83
N GLN A 330 -8.39 -19.74 2.25
CA GLN A 330 -9.82 -19.87 2.00
C GLN A 330 -10.49 -20.54 3.21
N ALA A 331 -11.48 -19.87 3.81
CA ALA A 331 -12.23 -20.41 4.93
C ALA A 331 -13.25 -21.46 4.48
N ALA A 332 -13.79 -22.23 5.44
CA ALA A 332 -14.74 -23.30 5.16
C ALA A 332 -16.07 -22.83 4.57
N ASP A 333 -16.46 -21.57 4.76
CA ASP A 333 -17.62 -20.95 4.10
C ASP A 333 -17.32 -20.45 2.68
N GLY A 334 -16.15 -20.77 2.12
CA GLY A 334 -15.71 -20.38 0.79
C GLY A 334 -15.12 -18.97 0.71
N ALA A 335 -15.21 -18.16 1.78
CA ALA A 335 -14.65 -16.83 1.82
C ALA A 335 -13.12 -16.86 1.76
N LEU A 336 -12.54 -15.93 1.01
CA LEU A 336 -11.11 -15.65 1.04
C LEU A 336 -10.83 -14.75 2.24
N VAL A 337 -9.85 -15.15 3.07
CA VAL A 337 -9.41 -14.42 4.26
C VAL A 337 -7.96 -14.02 4.08
N ALA A 338 -7.70 -12.73 4.14
CA ALA A 338 -6.35 -12.17 4.13
C ALA A 338 -6.11 -11.38 5.42
N VAL A 339 -4.97 -11.59 6.06
CA VAL A 339 -4.51 -10.84 7.23
C VAL A 339 -3.19 -10.15 6.92
N TRP A 340 -2.95 -8.98 7.51
CA TRP A 340 -1.71 -8.24 7.30
C TRP A 340 -1.40 -7.34 8.51
N GLN A 341 -0.16 -6.85 8.57
CA GLN A 341 0.20 -5.80 9.51
C GLN A 341 -0.05 -4.43 8.87
N GLN A 342 -0.63 -3.52 9.63
CA GLN A 342 -0.95 -2.16 9.19
C GLN A 342 -0.29 -1.14 10.10
N ASP A 343 0.59 -0.31 9.55
CA ASP A 343 1.05 0.88 10.28
C ASP A 343 -0.14 1.83 10.49
N VAL A 344 -0.21 2.40 11.69
CA VAL A 344 -1.22 3.37 12.11
C VAL A 344 -0.56 4.45 12.97
N PRO A 345 -1.16 5.64 13.12
CA PRO A 345 -0.61 6.65 14.03
C PRO A 345 -0.48 6.06 15.44
N GLY A 346 0.74 6.04 15.99
CA GLY A 346 1.00 5.52 17.33
C GLY A 346 1.31 4.02 17.42
N GLY A 347 1.17 3.24 16.33
CA GLY A 347 1.57 1.84 16.37
C GLY A 347 1.31 1.01 15.13
N ARG A 348 1.03 -0.28 15.36
CA ARG A 348 0.81 -1.26 14.29
C ARG A 348 -0.23 -2.29 14.69
N ASP A 349 -1.24 -2.41 13.85
CA ASP A 349 -2.37 -3.34 14.02
C ASP A 349 -2.17 -4.62 13.21
N ILE A 350 -2.90 -5.68 13.58
CA ILE A 350 -3.25 -6.77 12.65
C ILE A 350 -4.63 -6.48 12.07
N ARG A 351 -4.69 -6.37 10.74
CA ARG A 351 -5.92 -6.17 9.98
C ARG A 351 -6.30 -7.46 9.26
N CYS A 352 -7.59 -7.57 8.92
CA CYS A 352 -8.17 -8.70 8.22
C CYS A 352 -9.19 -8.23 7.20
N ALA A 353 -9.21 -8.89 6.04
CA ALA A 353 -10.20 -8.76 5.00
C ALA A 353 -10.84 -10.13 4.72
N ARG A 354 -12.16 -10.16 4.64
CA ARG A 354 -12.97 -11.27 4.14
C ARG A 354 -13.65 -10.84 2.85
N PHE A 355 -13.53 -11.65 1.80
CA PHE A 355 -14.18 -11.37 0.52
C PHE A 355 -14.44 -12.65 -0.26
N ASN A 356 -15.37 -12.64 -1.21
CA ASN A 356 -15.60 -13.79 -2.08
C ASN A 356 -14.97 -13.62 -3.47
N MET A 357 -14.93 -14.72 -4.21
CA MET A 357 -14.38 -14.76 -5.56
C MET A 357 -15.14 -13.84 -6.52
N GLU A 358 -16.46 -13.72 -6.37
CA GLU A 358 -17.29 -12.80 -7.17
C GLU A 358 -16.81 -11.36 -6.99
N TRP A 359 -16.60 -10.90 -5.74
CA TRP A 359 -16.02 -9.58 -5.51
C TRP A 359 -14.62 -9.46 -6.09
N LEU A 360 -13.74 -10.45 -5.91
CA LEU A 360 -12.36 -10.39 -6.39
C LEU A 360 -12.27 -10.28 -7.92
N LEU A 361 -13.06 -11.07 -8.65
CA LEU A 361 -13.02 -11.14 -10.11
C LEU A 361 -13.93 -10.13 -10.80
N ARG A 362 -14.85 -9.49 -10.06
CA ARG A 362 -15.71 -8.44 -10.59
C ARG A 362 -14.82 -7.32 -11.12
N LYS A 363 -14.87 -7.10 -12.43
CA LYS A 363 -14.27 -5.91 -13.03
C LYS A 363 -14.95 -4.69 -12.40
N GLU A 364 -14.17 -3.86 -11.74
CA GLU A 364 -14.65 -2.52 -11.41
C GLU A 364 -15.05 -1.85 -12.72
N PRO A 365 -16.19 -1.15 -12.77
CA PRO A 365 -16.48 -0.34 -13.94
C PRO A 365 -15.32 0.63 -14.13
N GLU A 366 -14.73 0.65 -15.32
CA GLU A 366 -13.75 1.67 -15.68
C GLU A 366 -14.38 3.04 -15.37
N PRO A 367 -13.64 3.95 -14.72
CA PRO A 367 -14.17 5.27 -14.45
C PRO A 367 -14.55 5.90 -15.79
N GLU A 368 -15.75 6.46 -15.88
CA GLU A 368 -16.23 7.01 -17.14
C GLU A 368 -15.38 8.23 -17.58
N ALA A 369 -14.67 8.81 -16.62
CA ALA A 369 -13.76 9.93 -16.80
C ALA A 369 -12.69 9.95 -15.71
N VAL A 370 -11.52 10.50 -16.04
CA VAL A 370 -10.45 10.81 -15.09
C VAL A 370 -10.25 12.32 -15.04
N VAL A 371 -10.20 12.90 -13.84
CA VAL A 371 -9.90 14.32 -13.62
C VAL A 371 -8.71 14.42 -12.66
N VAL A 372 -7.70 15.19 -13.04
CA VAL A 372 -6.49 15.39 -12.22
C VAL A 372 -6.50 16.77 -11.57
N LEU A 373 -6.27 16.82 -10.27
CA LEU A 373 -6.21 18.04 -9.48
C LEU A 373 -4.74 18.41 -9.25
N PHE A 374 -4.16 19.19 -10.16
CA PHE A 374 -2.72 19.47 -10.19
C PHE A 374 -2.41 20.79 -9.48
N GLY A 375 -1.62 20.74 -8.41
CA GLY A 375 -1.34 21.94 -7.62
C GLY A 375 -0.22 21.79 -6.60
N ASP A 376 -0.10 22.77 -5.73
CA ASP A 376 0.85 22.79 -4.63
C ASP A 376 0.21 22.37 -3.28
N SER A 377 0.68 22.92 -2.15
CA SER A 377 0.12 22.66 -0.82
C SER A 377 -1.34 23.07 -0.66
N THR A 378 -1.86 23.96 -1.52
CA THR A 378 -3.29 24.34 -1.53
C THR A 378 -4.20 23.25 -2.08
N THR A 379 -3.63 22.27 -2.79
CA THR A 379 -4.33 21.12 -3.36
C THR A 379 -4.08 19.84 -2.57
N ALA A 380 -2.93 19.74 -1.90
CA ALA A 380 -2.52 18.56 -1.14
C ALA A 380 -3.46 18.27 0.05
N PRO A 381 -3.66 16.99 0.43
CA PRO A 381 -4.40 16.63 1.63
C PRO A 381 -3.84 17.25 2.91
N ARG A 382 -4.71 17.64 3.84
CA ARG A 382 -4.34 18.21 5.13
C ARG A 382 -5.24 17.68 6.24
N GLU A 383 -4.63 17.38 7.38
CA GLU A 383 -5.36 16.87 8.55
C GLU A 383 -6.48 17.83 8.96
N GLY A 384 -7.67 17.29 9.18
CA GLY A 384 -8.85 18.06 9.59
C GLY A 384 -9.51 18.92 8.50
N VAL A 385 -9.01 18.87 7.25
CA VAL A 385 -9.57 19.63 6.13
C VAL A 385 -10.22 18.69 5.11
N HIS A 386 -11.50 18.92 4.81
CA HIS A 386 -12.21 18.20 3.74
C HIS A 386 -11.97 18.91 2.40
N ILE A 387 -10.97 18.43 1.67
CA ILE A 387 -10.46 19.08 0.46
C ILE A 387 -11.40 18.89 -0.74
N PHE A 388 -11.26 19.74 -1.76
CA PHE A 388 -12.15 19.69 -2.94
C PHE A 388 -12.02 18.39 -3.72
N THR A 389 -10.88 17.68 -3.67
CA THR A 389 -10.73 16.39 -4.37
C THR A 389 -11.68 15.33 -3.81
N ASP A 390 -11.76 15.22 -2.48
CA ASP A 390 -12.63 14.23 -1.82
C ASP A 390 -14.10 14.58 -2.04
N ARG A 391 -14.45 15.87 -1.92
CA ARG A 391 -15.79 16.38 -2.19
C ARG A 391 -16.26 16.11 -3.62
N LEU A 392 -15.37 16.28 -4.60
CA LEU A 392 -15.67 15.98 -6.00
C LEU A 392 -15.86 14.48 -6.22
N ALA A 393 -15.05 13.63 -5.58
CA ALA A 393 -15.20 12.18 -5.65
C ALA A 393 -16.52 11.69 -5.02
N GLU A 394 -16.95 12.31 -3.91
CA GLU A 394 -18.26 12.07 -3.30
C GLU A 394 -19.41 12.50 -4.23
N GLN A 395 -19.26 13.64 -4.91
CA GLN A 395 -20.28 14.19 -5.81
C GLN A 395 -20.41 13.41 -7.12
N PHE A 396 -19.30 12.89 -7.66
CA PHE A 396 -19.27 12.17 -8.94
C PHE A 396 -18.62 10.78 -8.78
N PRO A 397 -19.32 9.80 -8.18
CA PRO A 397 -18.74 8.50 -7.82
C PRO A 397 -18.31 7.64 -9.03
N ARG A 398 -18.72 8.00 -10.25
CA ARG A 398 -18.35 7.33 -11.51
C ARG A 398 -17.11 7.94 -12.18
N VAL A 399 -16.55 8.99 -11.59
CA VAL A 399 -15.39 9.74 -12.08
C VAL A 399 -14.22 9.51 -11.13
N LYS A 400 -13.05 9.21 -11.68
CA LYS A 400 -11.83 9.09 -10.88
C LYS A 400 -11.17 10.46 -10.73
N PHE A 401 -11.13 10.99 -9.51
CA PHE A 401 -10.37 12.19 -9.18
C PHE A 401 -9.00 11.82 -8.61
N ILE A 402 -7.95 12.40 -9.17
CA ILE A 402 -6.56 12.16 -8.76
C ILE A 402 -6.01 13.43 -8.13
N ASN A 403 -5.71 13.40 -6.84
CA ASN A 403 -5.01 14.50 -6.18
C ASN A 403 -3.53 14.48 -6.57
N ALA A 404 -3.07 15.52 -7.26
CA ALA A 404 -1.67 15.72 -7.62
C ALA A 404 -1.12 17.02 -7.00
N GLY A 405 -1.54 17.32 -5.75
CA GLY A 405 -1.04 18.39 -4.91
C GLY A 405 0.26 18.00 -4.20
N VAL A 406 1.32 18.78 -4.36
CA VAL A 406 2.61 18.54 -3.69
C VAL A 406 3.06 19.80 -2.95
N GLY A 407 3.30 19.67 -1.65
CA GLY A 407 3.73 20.78 -0.81
C GLY A 407 5.01 21.45 -1.31
N SER A 408 5.07 22.78 -1.13
CA SER A 408 6.22 23.62 -1.49
C SER A 408 6.62 23.64 -2.97
N ASN A 409 5.86 23.01 -3.87
CA ASN A 409 6.17 22.98 -5.29
C ASN A 409 5.87 24.31 -5.97
N THR A 410 6.84 24.80 -6.74
CA THR A 410 6.66 25.85 -7.75
C THR A 410 6.24 25.23 -9.09
N THR A 411 5.87 26.06 -10.06
CA THR A 411 5.54 25.62 -11.42
C THR A 411 6.71 24.94 -12.14
N ASP A 412 7.96 25.26 -11.83
CA ASP A 412 9.14 24.56 -12.39
C ASP A 412 9.24 23.10 -11.92
N LEU A 413 9.04 22.87 -10.62
CA LEU A 413 8.99 21.53 -10.06
C LEU A 413 7.76 20.77 -10.59
N ALA A 414 6.64 21.48 -10.77
CA ALA A 414 5.46 20.93 -11.40
C ALA A 414 5.74 20.47 -12.85
N ARG A 415 6.54 21.20 -13.65
CA ARG A 415 6.89 20.74 -15.02
C ARG A 415 7.63 19.41 -15.03
N GLN A 416 8.47 19.15 -14.05
CA GLN A 416 9.26 17.91 -13.97
C GLN A 416 8.38 16.69 -13.72
N ARG A 417 7.27 16.85 -12.97
CA ARG A 417 6.34 15.76 -12.64
C ARG A 417 5.09 15.70 -13.53
N PHE A 418 4.92 16.66 -14.45
CA PHE A 418 3.69 16.81 -15.23
C PHE A 418 3.33 15.56 -16.06
N GLN A 419 4.32 14.86 -16.63
CA GLN A 419 4.09 13.62 -17.37
C GLN A 419 3.50 12.52 -16.46
N GLN A 420 4.20 12.23 -15.37
CA GLN A 420 3.87 11.18 -14.40
C GLN A 420 2.54 11.45 -13.69
N ASP A 421 2.37 12.68 -13.19
CA ASP A 421 1.27 13.00 -12.30
C ASP A 421 -0.01 13.35 -13.06
N VAL A 422 0.09 13.76 -14.32
CA VAL A 422 -1.05 14.24 -15.12
C VAL A 422 -1.22 13.44 -16.41
N LEU A 423 -0.25 13.47 -17.31
CA LEU A 423 -0.46 12.98 -18.68
C LEU A 423 -0.62 11.45 -18.76
N ASP A 424 0.11 10.70 -17.95
CA ASP A 424 0.01 9.22 -17.91
C ASP A 424 -1.38 8.74 -17.46
N ASN A 425 -2.13 9.60 -16.75
CA ASN A 425 -3.49 9.32 -16.30
C ASN A 425 -4.57 9.59 -17.36
N ARG A 426 -4.21 10.15 -18.52
CA ARG A 426 -5.12 10.48 -19.65
C ARG A 426 -6.42 11.20 -19.19
N PRO A 427 -6.31 12.33 -18.47
CA PRO A 427 -7.48 13.00 -17.92
C PRO A 427 -8.32 13.68 -19.00
N ILE A 428 -9.63 13.82 -18.73
CA ILE A 428 -10.52 14.65 -19.54
C ILE A 428 -10.47 16.13 -19.12
N ALA A 429 -10.03 16.41 -17.90
CA ALA A 429 -9.91 17.76 -17.36
C ALA A 429 -8.82 17.80 -16.27
N VAL A 430 -8.17 18.95 -16.15
CA VAL A 430 -7.11 19.17 -15.15
C VAL A 430 -7.24 20.55 -14.54
N THR A 431 -7.29 20.62 -13.21
CA THR A 431 -7.16 21.90 -12.50
C THR A 431 -5.70 22.24 -12.29
N LEU A 432 -5.33 23.51 -12.46
CA LEU A 432 -3.97 24.02 -12.27
C LEU A 432 -4.01 25.08 -11.15
N PHE A 433 -3.61 24.70 -9.94
CA PHE A 433 -3.68 25.57 -8.75
C PHE A 433 -2.29 25.78 -8.13
N PHE A 434 -1.61 26.82 -8.62
CA PHE A 434 -0.24 27.21 -8.25
C PHE A 434 -0.14 28.73 -8.12
N GLY A 435 0.96 29.22 -7.55
CA GLY A 435 1.29 30.65 -7.51
C GLY A 435 1.71 31.14 -6.14
N LEU A 436 1.33 30.46 -5.04
CA LEU A 436 1.78 30.85 -3.70
C LEU A 436 3.28 30.66 -3.54
N ASN A 437 3.77 29.45 -3.87
CA ASN A 437 5.20 29.14 -3.78
C ASN A 437 6.03 29.89 -4.83
N ASP A 438 5.47 30.12 -6.02
CA ASP A 438 6.11 30.87 -7.10
C ASP A 438 6.34 32.34 -6.71
N ALA A 439 5.33 32.96 -6.06
CA ALA A 439 5.36 34.35 -5.63
C ALA A 439 6.14 34.60 -4.33
N ALA A 440 6.40 33.55 -3.54
CA ALA A 440 7.08 33.69 -2.26
C ALA A 440 8.52 34.19 -2.44
N ALA A 441 8.99 35.04 -1.51
CA ALA A 441 10.39 35.42 -1.39
C ALA A 441 11.00 34.75 -0.15
N ASP A 442 12.20 34.16 -0.30
CA ASP A 442 12.93 33.50 0.78
C ASP A 442 13.63 34.52 1.69
N VAL A 443 12.84 35.32 2.42
CA VAL A 443 13.32 36.46 3.23
C VAL A 443 14.27 36.06 4.37
N TRP A 444 14.29 34.79 4.77
CA TRP A 444 15.29 34.25 5.71
C TRP A 444 16.70 34.16 5.11
N GLN A 445 16.80 34.14 3.79
CA GLN A 445 18.07 34.21 3.04
C GLN A 445 18.40 35.64 2.60
N GLY A 446 17.60 36.63 3.01
CA GLY A 446 17.74 38.02 2.57
C GLY A 446 17.26 38.28 1.14
N MET A 447 16.50 37.35 0.54
CA MET A 447 15.96 37.49 -0.80
C MET A 447 14.70 38.35 -0.78
N THR A 448 14.56 39.25 -1.75
CA THR A 448 13.37 40.09 -1.93
C THR A 448 12.61 39.83 -3.22
N GLU A 449 13.15 38.99 -4.07
CA GLU A 449 12.52 38.62 -5.34
C GLU A 449 11.71 37.32 -5.15
N PRO A 450 10.62 37.14 -5.92
CA PRO A 450 9.89 35.88 -5.97
C PRO A 450 10.77 34.70 -6.41
N ARG A 451 10.43 33.48 -5.97
CA ARG A 451 11.13 32.25 -6.36
C ARG A 451 11.11 31.98 -7.86
N ILE A 452 10.00 32.29 -8.54
CA ILE A 452 9.86 32.14 -10.00
C ILE A 452 9.43 33.48 -10.58
N PRO A 453 10.17 34.13 -11.49
CA PRO A 453 9.74 35.37 -12.14
C PRO A 453 8.34 35.26 -12.75
N VAL A 454 7.50 36.30 -12.63
CA VAL A 454 6.09 36.26 -13.05
C VAL A 454 5.87 35.86 -14.52
N GLU A 455 6.78 36.25 -15.42
CA GLU A 455 6.69 35.86 -16.82
C GLU A 455 7.09 34.40 -17.07
N GLU A 456 8.02 33.86 -16.28
CA GLU A 456 8.38 32.43 -16.33
C GLU A 456 7.23 31.57 -15.78
N TYR A 457 6.60 32.01 -14.68
CA TYR A 457 5.36 31.41 -14.18
C TYR A 457 4.25 31.41 -15.25
N ALA A 458 4.06 32.54 -15.95
CA ALA A 458 3.07 32.64 -17.02
C ALA A 458 3.39 31.69 -18.19
N GLU A 459 4.65 31.57 -18.59
CA GLU A 459 5.09 30.61 -19.62
C GLU A 459 4.88 29.16 -19.17
N ASN A 460 5.13 28.84 -17.91
CA ASN A 460 4.84 27.51 -17.36
C ASN A 460 3.34 27.19 -17.42
N LEU A 461 2.46 28.14 -17.08
CA LEU A 461 1.02 27.96 -17.23
C LEU A 461 0.60 27.78 -18.70
N ARG A 462 1.15 28.58 -19.63
CA ARG A 462 0.91 28.42 -21.07
C ARG A 462 1.33 27.03 -21.55
N TYR A 463 2.49 26.54 -21.09
CA TYR A 463 2.97 25.20 -21.38
C TYR A 463 1.97 24.13 -20.91
N PHE A 464 1.49 24.19 -19.66
CA PHE A 464 0.50 23.22 -19.16
C PHE A 464 -0.78 23.27 -19.98
N VAL A 465 -1.34 24.47 -20.21
CA VAL A 465 -2.59 24.66 -20.94
C VAL A 465 -2.50 24.11 -22.36
N ARG A 466 -1.42 24.41 -23.09
CA ARG A 466 -1.22 23.95 -24.48
C ARG A 466 -1.04 22.45 -24.54
N THR A 467 -0.22 21.88 -23.65
CA THR A 467 0.02 20.44 -23.60
C THR A 467 -1.26 19.66 -23.29
N LEU A 468 -2.09 20.14 -22.35
CA LEU A 468 -3.38 19.50 -22.03
C LEU A 468 -4.35 19.53 -23.21
N ARG A 469 -4.35 20.59 -24.00
CA ARG A 469 -5.21 20.64 -25.18
C ARG A 469 -4.77 19.71 -26.28
N GLU A 470 -3.48 19.51 -26.45
CA GLU A 470 -2.95 18.52 -27.39
C GLU A 470 -3.40 17.10 -27.05
N THR A 471 -3.65 16.81 -25.77
CA THR A 471 -4.22 15.53 -25.33
C THR A 471 -5.75 15.48 -25.34
N GLY A 472 -6.42 16.61 -25.61
CA GLY A 472 -7.87 16.75 -25.56
C GLY A 472 -8.45 17.01 -24.18
N ALA A 473 -7.61 17.21 -23.15
CA ALA A 473 -8.04 17.54 -21.80
C ALA A 473 -8.43 19.02 -21.67
N MET A 474 -9.43 19.33 -20.84
CA MET A 474 -9.82 20.69 -20.51
C MET A 474 -8.94 21.27 -19.38
N PRO A 475 -8.13 22.32 -19.65
CA PRO A 475 -7.40 23.02 -18.60
C PRO A 475 -8.32 23.99 -17.84
N ILE A 476 -8.27 23.93 -16.51
CA ILE A 476 -8.99 24.82 -15.59
C ILE A 476 -7.96 25.51 -14.71
N LEU A 477 -7.71 26.80 -14.96
CA LEU A 477 -6.77 27.60 -14.18
C LEU A 477 -7.44 28.14 -12.91
N LEU A 478 -6.76 27.98 -11.77
CA LEU A 478 -7.16 28.56 -10.49
C LEU A 478 -6.15 29.64 -10.11
N THR A 479 -6.61 30.86 -9.86
CA THR A 479 -5.75 31.92 -9.29
C THR A 479 -5.31 31.52 -7.88
N PRO A 480 -4.09 31.85 -7.40
CA PRO A 480 -3.73 31.60 -6.01
C PRO A 480 -4.65 32.37 -5.03
N ASN A 481 -5.04 31.73 -3.92
CA ASN A 481 -5.81 32.41 -2.87
C ASN A 481 -4.95 33.49 -2.20
N PRO A 482 -5.55 34.58 -1.69
CA PRO A 482 -4.81 35.54 -0.88
C PRO A 482 -4.41 34.92 0.46
N MET A 483 -3.36 35.48 1.04
CA MET A 483 -2.85 35.14 2.37
C MET A 483 -3.20 36.23 3.39
N ALA A 484 -3.22 35.88 4.66
CA ALA A 484 -3.49 36.79 5.76
C ALA A 484 -2.45 36.62 6.87
N TRP A 485 -2.08 37.71 7.53
CA TRP A 485 -1.05 37.68 8.57
C TRP A 485 -1.54 36.95 9.82
N THR A 486 -0.77 35.96 10.25
CA THR A 486 -0.88 35.36 11.59
C THR A 486 0.41 35.64 12.37
N PRO A 487 0.42 35.52 13.72
CA PRO A 487 1.64 35.65 14.50
C PRO A 487 2.78 34.73 14.01
N GLU A 488 2.43 33.51 13.60
CA GLU A 488 3.37 32.51 13.08
C GLU A 488 3.93 32.94 11.73
N LEU A 489 3.07 33.42 10.81
CA LEU A 489 3.51 33.90 9.50
C LEU A 489 4.30 35.20 9.59
N LEU A 490 3.97 36.10 10.52
CA LEU A 490 4.76 37.30 10.80
C LEU A 490 6.18 36.94 11.26
N ALA A 491 6.33 35.91 12.09
CA ALA A 491 7.66 35.45 12.52
C ALA A 491 8.51 34.90 11.36
N LEU A 492 7.87 34.28 10.37
CA LEU A 492 8.53 33.66 9.21
C LEU A 492 8.79 34.64 8.06
N TYR A 493 7.78 35.43 7.69
CA TYR A 493 7.75 36.25 6.48
C TYR A 493 7.71 37.76 6.75
N GLY A 494 7.62 38.22 8.01
CA GLY A 494 7.46 39.63 8.38
C GLY A 494 8.71 40.51 8.19
N LYS A 495 9.31 40.45 7.00
CA LYS A 495 10.50 41.18 6.56
C LYS A 495 10.27 41.72 5.15
N PRO A 496 11.01 42.77 4.72
CA PRO A 496 10.99 43.22 3.34
C PRO A 496 11.18 42.05 2.36
N PRO A 497 10.42 42.01 1.26
CA PRO A 497 9.64 43.10 0.67
C PRO A 497 8.21 43.21 1.20
N TYR A 498 7.79 42.29 2.07
CA TYR A 498 6.43 42.27 2.61
C TYR A 498 6.18 43.43 3.57
N ASP A 499 4.98 44.00 3.51
CA ASP A 499 4.49 44.99 4.46
C ASP A 499 3.59 44.30 5.50
N THR A 500 3.97 44.43 6.77
CA THR A 500 3.31 43.76 7.90
C THR A 500 2.12 44.54 8.46
N THR A 501 1.83 45.73 7.92
CA THR A 501 0.75 46.60 8.42
C THR A 501 -0.64 46.17 7.95
N SER A 502 -0.73 45.34 6.91
CA SER A 502 -1.99 44.82 6.37
C SER A 502 -1.78 43.52 5.59
N ASP A 503 -2.84 42.73 5.42
CA ASP A 503 -2.81 41.54 4.57
C ASP A 503 -2.47 41.84 3.11
N ALA A 504 -2.84 43.03 2.61
CA ALA A 504 -2.43 43.48 1.28
C ALA A 504 -0.90 43.56 1.14
N GLY A 505 -0.21 43.90 2.24
CA GLY A 505 1.24 43.90 2.31
C GLY A 505 1.88 42.51 2.28
N PHE A 506 1.18 41.47 2.76
CA PHE A 506 1.62 40.09 2.59
C PHE A 506 1.46 39.60 1.14
N ASN A 507 0.40 40.05 0.47
CA ASN A 507 0.07 39.68 -0.90
C ASN A 507 0.80 40.53 -1.96
N LEU A 508 1.70 41.43 -1.56
CA LEU A 508 2.40 42.36 -2.46
C LEU A 508 3.03 41.65 -3.67
N LEU A 509 3.76 40.55 -3.43
CA LEU A 509 4.38 39.75 -4.48
C LEU A 509 3.40 38.81 -5.18
N LEU A 510 2.25 38.51 -4.58
CA LEU A 510 1.28 37.55 -5.11
C LEU A 510 0.38 38.16 -6.20
N GLU A 511 0.04 39.46 -6.10
CA GLU A 511 -0.87 40.12 -7.05
C GLU A 511 -0.44 39.97 -8.53
N PRO A 512 0.85 40.12 -8.91
CA PRO A 512 1.30 39.86 -10.28
C PRO A 512 1.00 38.43 -10.77
N TYR A 513 1.03 37.42 -9.90
CA TYR A 513 0.76 36.02 -10.26
C TYR A 513 -0.74 35.78 -10.44
N VAL A 514 -1.57 36.41 -9.62
CA VAL A 514 -3.03 36.41 -9.81
C VAL A 514 -3.39 36.99 -11.18
N GLU A 515 -2.79 38.13 -11.53
CA GLU A 515 -2.99 38.75 -12.85
C GLU A 515 -2.41 37.90 -13.99
N ALA A 516 -1.27 37.23 -13.77
CA ALA A 516 -0.70 36.31 -14.75
C ALA A 516 -1.65 35.14 -15.04
N VAL A 517 -2.28 34.54 -14.04
CA VAL A 517 -3.29 33.49 -14.24
C VAL A 517 -4.47 34.01 -15.05
N ARG A 518 -5.03 35.18 -14.67
CA ARG A 518 -6.15 35.82 -15.39
C ARG A 518 -5.79 36.12 -16.85
N ARG A 519 -4.58 36.60 -17.08
CA ARG A 519 -4.02 36.92 -18.40
C ARG A 519 -3.86 35.65 -19.24
N VAL A 520 -3.19 34.62 -18.72
CA VAL A 520 -2.98 33.35 -19.43
C VAL A 520 -4.31 32.67 -19.75
N ALA A 521 -5.27 32.68 -18.81
CA ALA A 521 -6.60 32.14 -19.06
C ALA A 521 -7.29 32.83 -20.24
N ARG A 522 -7.15 34.16 -20.36
CA ARG A 522 -7.71 34.92 -21.48
C ARG A 522 -6.96 34.70 -22.79
N GLU A 523 -5.63 34.77 -22.76
CA GLU A 523 -4.77 34.60 -23.94
C GLU A 523 -4.93 33.21 -24.55
N GLU A 524 -4.94 32.19 -23.69
CA GLU A 524 -5.11 30.82 -24.13
C GLU A 524 -6.60 30.48 -24.29
N ASN A 525 -7.58 31.27 -23.84
CA ASN A 525 -9.00 30.88 -23.80
C ASN A 525 -9.25 29.62 -22.94
N ALA A 526 -8.55 29.49 -21.81
CA ALA A 526 -8.73 28.41 -20.84
C ALA A 526 -9.81 28.79 -19.81
N SER A 527 -10.41 27.79 -19.17
CA SER A 527 -11.38 28.06 -18.10
C SER A 527 -10.69 28.60 -16.86
N LEU A 528 -11.36 29.53 -16.16
CA LEU A 528 -10.80 30.23 -15.01
C LEU A 528 -11.75 30.12 -13.82
N ILE A 529 -11.20 29.70 -12.68
CA ILE A 529 -11.80 29.85 -11.37
C ILE A 529 -10.98 30.88 -10.59
N ASP A 530 -11.54 32.07 -10.41
CA ASP A 530 -10.88 33.18 -9.71
C ASP A 530 -11.04 33.03 -8.19
N VAL A 531 -10.27 32.11 -7.61
CA VAL A 531 -10.21 31.88 -6.16
C VAL A 531 -9.77 33.15 -5.43
N ASN A 532 -8.88 33.96 -6.00
CA ASN A 532 -8.42 35.18 -5.36
C ASN A 532 -9.57 36.17 -5.17
N ARG A 533 -10.34 36.39 -6.23
CA ARG A 533 -11.54 37.23 -6.19
C ARG A 533 -12.59 36.65 -5.24
N MET A 534 -12.78 35.33 -5.23
CA MET A 534 -13.70 34.66 -4.30
C MET A 534 -13.40 35.03 -2.84
N PHE A 535 -12.13 34.97 -2.41
CA PHE A 535 -11.73 35.36 -1.05
C PHE A 535 -11.92 36.86 -0.80
N LYS A 536 -11.54 37.71 -1.77
CA LYS A 536 -11.68 39.17 -1.65
C LYS A 536 -13.14 39.61 -1.57
N ASP A 537 -14.02 38.99 -2.34
CA ASP A 537 -15.46 39.25 -2.30
C ASP A 537 -16.03 38.87 -0.92
N HIS A 538 -15.67 37.69 -0.37
CA HIS A 538 -16.04 37.26 0.99
C HIS A 538 -15.58 38.26 2.06
N ALA A 539 -14.32 38.67 2.02
CA ALA A 539 -13.74 39.61 2.99
C ALA A 539 -14.24 41.05 2.83
N SER A 540 -14.91 41.39 1.72
CA SER A 540 -15.51 42.71 1.53
C SER A 540 -16.87 42.86 2.23
N GLU A 541 -17.49 41.75 2.64
CA GLU A 541 -18.75 41.75 3.37
C GLU A 541 -18.54 42.15 4.85
N ALA A 542 -19.50 42.89 5.40
CA ALA A 542 -19.39 43.43 6.74
C ALA A 542 -19.30 42.32 7.81
N GLY A 543 -18.18 42.26 8.52
CA GLY A 543 -17.92 41.29 9.58
C GLY A 543 -17.12 40.06 9.16
N ASN A 544 -16.82 39.93 7.87
CA ASN A 544 -16.00 38.85 7.32
C ASN A 544 -14.54 39.26 7.15
N SER A 545 -13.66 38.27 7.04
CA SER A 545 -12.22 38.47 6.80
C SER A 545 -11.63 37.36 5.93
N LEU A 546 -10.38 37.53 5.49
CA LEU A 546 -9.65 36.45 4.79
C LEU A 546 -9.45 35.22 5.69
N HIS A 547 -9.31 35.42 7.01
CA HIS A 547 -9.08 34.34 7.97
C HIS A 547 -10.24 33.34 8.03
N ASP A 548 -11.46 33.76 7.73
CA ASP A 548 -12.65 32.91 7.78
C ASP A 548 -12.56 31.71 6.81
N LEU A 549 -11.74 31.85 5.77
CA LEU A 549 -11.54 30.88 4.70
C LEU A 549 -10.14 30.25 4.71
N LEU A 550 -9.29 30.59 5.69
CA LEU A 550 -7.91 30.10 5.81
C LEU A 550 -7.73 29.29 7.10
N THR A 551 -6.90 28.25 7.07
CA THR A 551 -6.56 27.47 8.29
C THR A 551 -5.46 28.13 9.10
N ASP A 552 -4.43 28.65 8.43
CA ASP A 552 -3.18 29.11 9.03
C ASP A 552 -2.73 30.48 8.49
N GLY A 553 -3.62 31.18 7.79
CA GLY A 553 -3.31 32.41 7.06
C GLY A 553 -2.75 32.19 5.66
N MET A 554 -2.53 30.96 5.21
CA MET A 554 -2.04 30.67 3.85
C MET A 554 -2.89 29.63 3.11
N HIS A 555 -3.33 28.57 3.80
CA HIS A 555 -4.02 27.45 3.17
C HIS A 555 -5.55 27.57 3.30
N PRO A 556 -6.31 27.28 2.23
CA PRO A 556 -7.77 27.23 2.29
C PRO A 556 -8.27 26.22 3.34
N ASN A 557 -9.33 26.56 4.06
CA ASN A 557 -10.01 25.65 4.99
C ASN A 557 -11.14 24.86 4.30
N SER A 558 -11.83 23.98 5.04
CA SER A 558 -12.89 23.13 4.51
C SER A 558 -14.02 23.91 3.82
N ALA A 559 -14.35 25.13 4.29
CA ALA A 559 -15.38 25.97 3.68
C ALA A 559 -14.91 26.57 2.35
N ALA A 560 -13.66 27.03 2.27
CA ALA A 560 -13.08 27.49 1.02
C ALA A 560 -12.98 26.34 -0.01
N HIS A 561 -12.56 25.15 0.42
CA HIS A 561 -12.52 23.96 -0.42
C HIS A 561 -13.92 23.55 -0.93
N GLU A 562 -14.98 23.72 -0.15
CA GLU A 562 -16.36 23.47 -0.59
C GLU A 562 -16.77 24.39 -1.74
N ILE A 563 -16.48 25.68 -1.63
CA ILE A 563 -16.81 26.66 -2.67
C ILE A 563 -15.99 26.38 -3.95
N ILE A 564 -14.70 26.07 -3.80
CA ILE A 564 -13.83 25.70 -4.91
C ILE A 564 -14.34 24.42 -5.60
N ALA A 565 -14.71 23.39 -4.84
CA ALA A 565 -15.28 22.15 -5.36
C ALA A 565 -16.54 22.41 -6.19
N GLY A 566 -17.47 23.23 -5.68
CA GLY A 566 -18.70 23.58 -6.40
C GLY A 566 -18.42 24.29 -7.74
N ARG A 567 -17.41 25.16 -7.79
CA ARG A 567 -17.00 25.84 -9.04
C ARG A 567 -16.34 24.89 -10.04
N ILE A 568 -15.51 23.97 -9.55
CA ILE A 568 -14.92 22.91 -10.39
C ILE A 568 -16.03 22.00 -10.93
N ALA A 569 -16.93 21.53 -10.06
CA ALA A 569 -18.06 20.67 -10.42
C ALA A 569 -18.93 21.27 -11.53
N ALA A 570 -19.23 22.58 -11.45
CA ALA A 570 -20.01 23.29 -12.48
C ALA A 570 -19.33 23.29 -13.86
N LEU A 571 -17.99 23.34 -13.91
CA LEU A 571 -17.23 23.26 -15.17
C LEU A 571 -17.09 21.82 -15.69
N LEU A 572 -17.05 20.83 -14.78
CA LEU A 572 -16.92 19.42 -15.16
C LEU A 572 -18.24 18.83 -15.63
N GLN A 573 -19.38 19.24 -15.05
CA GLN A 573 -20.67 18.63 -15.29
C GLN A 573 -21.05 18.47 -16.79
N PRO A 574 -20.76 19.42 -17.69
CA PRO A 574 -21.01 19.25 -19.13
C PRO A 574 -20.08 18.23 -19.83
N LEU A 575 -18.93 17.91 -19.23
CA LEU A 575 -17.97 16.94 -19.76
C LEU A 575 -18.23 15.52 -19.29
N LEU A 576 -18.93 15.39 -18.16
CA LEU A 576 -19.23 14.09 -17.56
C LEU A 576 -20.43 13.46 -18.24
N PRO A 577 -20.48 12.12 -18.36
CA PRO A 577 -21.65 11.43 -18.87
C PRO A 577 -22.88 11.84 -18.06
N SER A 578 -23.98 12.16 -18.75
CA SER A 578 -25.24 12.43 -18.07
C SER A 578 -25.59 11.25 -17.19
N GLU A 579 -25.95 11.49 -15.94
CA GLU A 579 -26.72 10.50 -15.19
C GLU A 579 -27.96 10.20 -16.05
N ASP A 580 -28.03 8.98 -16.57
CA ASP A 580 -29.22 8.47 -17.22
C ASP A 580 -30.28 8.42 -16.11
N THR A 581 -30.95 9.54 -15.91
CA THR A 581 -32.16 9.61 -15.10
C THR A 581 -33.19 8.86 -15.91
N GLY A 582 -33.18 7.53 -15.76
CA GLY A 582 -34.15 6.62 -16.31
C GLY A 582 -35.53 7.18 -15.99
N LYS A 583 -36.09 7.92 -16.94
CA LYS A 583 -37.49 8.29 -16.94
C LYS A 583 -38.22 7.06 -17.46
N PRO A 584 -39.25 6.61 -16.72
CA PRO A 584 -39.88 5.30 -16.90
C PRO A 584 -40.49 5.10 -18.29
#